data_AF-A0A399RA35-F1
#
_entry.id   AF-A0A399RA35-F1
#
_cell.length_a   1.000
_cell.length_b   1.000
_cell.length_c   1.000
_cell.angle_alpha   90.00
_cell.angle_beta   90.00
_cell.angle_gamma   90.00
#
_symmetry.space_group_name_H-M   'P 1'
#
loop_
_entity.id
_entity.type
_entity.pdbx_description
1 polymer ?
#
loop_
_entity_poly.entity_id
_entity_poly.type
_entity_poly.pdbx_seq_one_letter_code
_entity_poly.pdbx_strand_id
1 'polypeptide(L)'
;MLEFIGQHFQTILIFLIAIAAIYIAYQQHLTNKHRFNLALFEKRIAVYYPVRDFLLSYQRDLKVDFEQLREMRRRVLGADILFGKKIVELNQEIIDMAVEYMTVQDTLQDVENLTEEERLTALNTEKRLTLRLVAAAERANEAYKPYFKFSRQK
;
A
#
# COMPACT_ATOMS: atom_id res chain seq x y z
N MET A 1 -24.68 -16.11 59.30
CA MET A 1 -23.92 -15.99 58.02
C MET A 1 -24.82 -16.14 56.79
N LEU A 2 -25.67 -17.17 56.70
CA LEU A 2 -26.57 -17.35 55.55
C LEU A 2 -27.62 -16.23 55.39
N GLU A 3 -28.19 -15.71 56.50
CA GLU A 3 -29.16 -14.60 56.45
C GLU A 3 -28.55 -13.27 55.98
N PHE A 4 -27.31 -12.98 56.39
CA PHE A 4 -26.55 -11.80 55.94
C PHE A 4 -26.26 -11.84 54.44
N ILE A 5 -25.94 -13.03 53.92
CA ILE A 5 -25.73 -13.23 52.48
C ILE A 5 -27.06 -13.01 51.74
N GLY A 6 -28.18 -13.52 52.24
CA GLY A 6 -29.51 -13.29 51.65
C GLY A 6 -29.89 -11.80 51.57
N GLN A 7 -29.58 -11.02 52.61
CA GLN A 7 -29.93 -9.59 52.66
C GLN A 7 -29.03 -8.71 51.79
N HIS A 8 -27.77 -9.10 51.53
CA HIS A 8 -26.80 -8.33 50.72
C HIS A 8 -26.46 -8.95 49.37
N PHE A 9 -27.11 -10.05 48.98
CA PHE A 9 -26.85 -10.78 47.74
C PHE A 9 -26.92 -9.89 46.50
N GLN A 10 -27.94 -9.03 46.42
CA GLN A 10 -28.12 -8.11 45.29
C GLN A 10 -26.96 -7.11 45.18
N THR A 11 -26.51 -6.54 46.30
CA THR A 11 -25.39 -5.58 46.31
C THR A 11 -24.07 -6.23 45.90
N ILE A 12 -23.80 -7.44 46.39
CA ILE A 12 -22.61 -8.21 46.00
C ILE A 12 -22.67 -8.54 44.50
N LEU A 13 -23.84 -8.95 44.01
CA LEU A 13 -24.04 -9.25 42.59
C LEU A 13 -23.84 -8.01 41.71
N ILE A 14 -24.41 -6.86 42.08
CA ILE A 14 -24.21 -5.58 41.36
C ILE A 14 -22.73 -5.20 41.32
N PHE A 15 -22.02 -5.35 42.44
CA PHE A 15 -20.60 -5.05 42.51
C PHE A 15 -19.77 -5.97 41.62
N LEU A 16 -20.07 -7.28 41.62
CA LEU A 16 -19.42 -8.24 40.72
C LEU A 16 -19.70 -7.95 39.24
N ILE A 17 -20.93 -7.59 38.90
CA ILE A 17 -21.30 -7.17 37.53
C ILE A 17 -20.54 -5.92 37.13
N ALA A 18 -20.41 -4.94 38.02
CA ALA A 18 -19.67 -3.71 37.75
C ALA A 18 -18.17 -3.99 37.47
N ILE A 19 -17.54 -4.84 38.28
CA ILE A 19 -16.14 -5.26 38.05
C ILE A 19 -16.00 -6.00 36.71
N ALA A 20 -16.90 -6.94 36.43
CA ALA A 20 -16.90 -7.68 35.17
C ALA A 20 -17.08 -6.74 33.97
N ALA A 21 -17.99 -5.76 34.08
CA ALA A 21 -18.22 -4.76 33.03
C ALA A 21 -16.98 -3.90 32.76
N ILE A 22 -16.30 -3.42 33.82
CA ILE A 22 -15.03 -2.68 33.69
C ILE A 22 -13.97 -3.54 33.00
N TYR A 23 -13.84 -4.79 33.41
CA TYR A 23 -12.87 -5.72 32.81
C TYR A 23 -13.18 -5.98 31.33
N ILE A 24 -14.45 -6.22 30.98
CA ILE A 24 -14.88 -6.43 29.60
C ILE A 24 -14.61 -5.19 28.75
N ALA A 25 -14.93 -3.99 29.25
CA ALA A 25 -14.68 -2.74 28.55
C ALA A 25 -13.18 -2.53 28.27
N TYR A 26 -12.32 -2.85 29.25
CA TYR A 26 -10.87 -2.81 29.08
C TYR A 26 -10.39 -3.79 28.00
N GLN A 27 -10.88 -5.03 28.00
CA GLN A 27 -10.54 -6.03 26.98
C GLN A 27 -11.03 -5.63 25.58
N GLN A 28 -12.22 -5.03 25.48
CA GLN A 28 -12.75 -4.50 24.23
C GLN A 28 -11.89 -3.35 23.69
N HIS A 29 -11.44 -2.44 24.56
CA HIS A 29 -10.54 -1.36 24.17
C HIS A 29 -9.23 -1.90 23.55
N LEU A 30 -8.59 -2.87 24.22
CA LEU A 30 -7.38 -3.51 23.71
C LEU A 30 -7.63 -4.23 22.37
N THR A 31 -8.72 -5.00 22.29
CA THR A 31 -9.08 -5.74 21.07
C THR A 31 -9.33 -4.80 19.89
N ASN A 32 -10.06 -3.71 20.11
CA ASN A 32 -10.36 -2.72 19.06
C ASN A 32 -9.09 -2.04 18.57
N LYS A 33 -8.14 -1.75 19.47
CA LYS A 33 -6.84 -1.19 19.11
C LYS A 33 -6.03 -2.14 18.21
N HIS A 34 -6.00 -3.43 18.56
CA HIS A 34 -5.32 -4.43 17.74
C HIS A 34 -5.99 -4.62 16.38
N ARG A 35 -7.33 -4.66 16.33
CA ARG A 35 -8.10 -4.75 15.08
C ARG A 35 -7.87 -3.54 14.19
N PHE A 36 -7.82 -2.34 14.76
CA PHE A 36 -7.52 -1.12 14.02
C PHE A 36 -6.13 -1.16 13.37
N ASN A 37 -5.11 -1.56 14.12
CA ASN A 37 -3.74 -1.68 13.61
C ASN A 37 -3.64 -2.73 12.49
N LEU A 38 -4.31 -3.88 12.65
CA LEU A 38 -4.37 -4.91 11.62
C LEU A 38 -5.06 -4.40 10.35
N ALA A 39 -6.22 -3.76 10.49
CA ALA A 39 -6.95 -3.18 9.35
C ALA A 39 -6.11 -2.12 8.62
N LEU A 40 -5.41 -1.26 9.35
CA LEU A 40 -4.51 -0.27 8.75
C LEU A 40 -3.37 -0.94 7.96
N PHE A 41 -2.79 -2.01 8.50
CA PHE A 41 -1.73 -2.77 7.83
C PHE A 41 -2.23 -3.44 6.55
N GLU A 42 -3.39 -4.09 6.59
CA GLU A 42 -4.03 -4.70 5.41
C GLU A 42 -4.30 -3.66 4.31
N LYS A 43 -4.82 -2.49 4.68
CA LYS A 43 -5.07 -1.39 3.73
C LYS A 43 -3.78 -0.87 3.11
N ARG A 44 -2.69 -0.76 3.88
CA ARG A 44 -1.38 -0.35 3.36
C ARG A 44 -0.79 -1.39 2.40
N ILE A 45 -0.90 -2.67 2.72
CA ILE A 45 -0.46 -3.75 1.82
C ILE A 45 -1.24 -3.73 0.50
N ALA A 46 -2.55 -3.49 0.56
CA ALA A 46 -3.41 -3.45 -0.62
C ALA A 46 -3.01 -2.37 -1.65
N VAL A 47 -2.33 -1.31 -1.21
CA VAL A 47 -1.75 -0.27 -2.08
C VAL A 47 -0.36 -0.66 -2.61
N TYR A 48 0.46 -1.29 -1.77
CA TYR A 48 1.83 -1.65 -2.12
C TYR A 48 1.94 -2.82 -3.09
N TYR A 49 1.16 -3.89 -2.90
CA TYR A 49 1.23 -5.07 -3.77
C TYR A 49 1.00 -4.77 -5.25
N PRO A 50 0.00 -3.98 -5.66
CA PRO A 50 -0.17 -3.59 -7.06
C PRO A 50 1.05 -2.89 -7.67
N VAL A 51 1.70 -2.01 -6.90
CA VAL A 51 2.92 -1.31 -7.35
C VAL A 51 4.08 -2.29 -7.50
N ARG A 52 4.27 -3.16 -6.51
CA ARG A 52 5.30 -4.20 -6.53
C ARG A 52 5.08 -5.17 -7.70
N ASP A 53 3.86 -5.65 -7.88
CA ASP A 53 3.51 -6.65 -8.88
C ASP A 53 3.69 -6.08 -10.29
N PHE A 54 3.31 -4.82 -10.52
CA PHE A 54 3.58 -4.09 -11.76
C PHE A 54 5.09 -3.94 -12.04
N LEU A 55 5.89 -3.57 -11.04
CA LEU A 55 7.33 -3.40 -11.24
C LEU A 55 8.03 -4.74 -11.47
N LEU A 56 7.58 -5.81 -10.80
CA LEU A 56 8.12 -7.16 -11.01
C LEU A 56 7.72 -7.73 -12.37
N SER A 57 6.49 -7.51 -12.83
CA SER A 57 6.08 -7.93 -14.17
C SER A 57 6.88 -7.18 -15.24
N TYR A 58 7.08 -5.88 -15.06
CA TYR A 58 7.94 -5.09 -15.94
C TYR A 58 9.39 -5.60 -15.94
N GLN A 59 9.99 -5.90 -14.78
CA GLN A 59 11.35 -6.43 -14.72
C GLN A 59 11.48 -7.80 -15.40
N ARG A 60 10.44 -8.64 -15.34
CA ARG A 60 10.43 -9.96 -15.96
C ARG A 60 10.29 -9.88 -17.47
N ASP A 61 9.36 -9.07 -17.95
CA ASP A 61 8.92 -9.08 -19.35
C ASP A 61 9.52 -7.91 -20.16
N LEU A 62 10.13 -6.93 -19.48
CA LEU A 62 10.62 -5.65 -20.02
C LEU A 62 9.57 -4.92 -20.88
N LYS A 63 8.30 -5.12 -20.56
CA LYS A 63 7.16 -4.57 -21.26
C LYS A 63 6.15 -4.02 -20.26
N VAL A 64 5.58 -2.85 -20.57
CA VAL A 64 4.48 -2.29 -19.81
C VAL A 64 3.17 -2.85 -20.35
N ASP A 65 2.40 -3.51 -19.48
CA ASP A 65 1.03 -3.94 -19.75
C ASP A 65 0.06 -2.84 -19.31
N PHE A 66 -0.72 -2.32 -20.26
CA PHE A 66 -1.69 -1.24 -20.02
C PHE A 66 -2.72 -1.61 -18.95
N GLU A 67 -3.20 -2.86 -18.94
CA GLU A 67 -4.24 -3.27 -17.99
C GLU A 67 -3.67 -3.36 -16.56
N GLN A 68 -2.42 -3.83 -16.42
CA GLN A 68 -1.72 -3.84 -15.14
C GLN A 68 -1.44 -2.42 -14.64
N LEU A 69 -1.00 -1.52 -15.53
CA LEU A 69 -0.78 -0.10 -15.20
C LEU A 69 -2.08 0.57 -14.76
N ARG A 70 -3.19 0.31 -15.46
CA ARG A 70 -4.51 0.83 -15.11
C ARG A 70 -4.99 0.32 -13.75
N GLU A 71 -4.84 -0.96 -13.48
CA GLU A 71 -5.21 -1.57 -12.20
C GLU A 71 -4.36 -1.03 -11.06
N MET A 72 -3.04 -0.91 -11.26
CA MET A 72 -2.14 -0.29 -10.30
C MET A 72 -2.59 1.14 -10.00
N ARG A 73 -2.82 1.96 -11.04
CA ARG A 73 -3.30 3.35 -10.89
C ARG A 73 -4.58 3.42 -10.08
N ARG A 74 -5.56 2.55 -10.35
CA ARG A 74 -6.83 2.50 -9.60
C ARG A 74 -6.60 2.20 -8.12
N ARG A 75 -5.73 1.26 -7.80
CA ARG A 75 -5.50 0.82 -6.42
C ARG A 75 -4.67 1.81 -5.60
N VAL A 76 -3.84 2.62 -6.23
CA VAL A 76 -3.03 3.65 -5.53
C VAL A 76 -3.76 4.98 -5.34
N LEU A 77 -4.96 5.18 -5.88
CA LEU A 77 -5.71 6.43 -5.73
C LEU A 77 -5.99 6.82 -4.27
N GLY A 78 -6.12 5.86 -3.36
CA GLY A 78 -6.31 6.10 -1.92
C GLY A 78 -5.01 6.14 -1.10
N ALA A 79 -3.85 6.22 -1.75
CA ALA A 79 -2.56 6.23 -1.06
C ALA A 79 -2.35 7.48 -0.21
N ASP A 80 -2.97 8.61 -0.56
CA ASP A 80 -2.94 9.88 0.16
C ASP A 80 -3.51 9.78 1.59
N ILE A 81 -4.51 8.93 1.80
CA ILE A 81 -5.13 8.71 3.11
C ILE A 81 -4.25 7.80 4.00
N LEU A 82 -3.60 6.81 3.39
CA LEU A 82 -2.90 5.74 4.12
C LEU A 82 -1.41 6.02 4.33
N PHE A 83 -0.84 6.91 3.52
CA PHE A 83 0.58 7.22 3.44
C PHE A 83 0.84 8.72 3.37
N GLY A 84 2.10 9.12 3.43
CA GLY A 84 2.50 10.52 3.27
C GLY A 84 2.69 10.91 1.80
N LYS A 85 2.80 12.22 1.55
CA LYS A 85 3.02 12.84 0.24
C LYS A 85 4.12 12.15 -0.58
N LYS A 86 5.21 11.74 0.08
CA LYS A 86 6.34 11.01 -0.54
C LYS A 86 5.91 9.76 -1.32
N ILE A 87 4.97 8.98 -0.79
CA ILE A 87 4.50 7.74 -1.44
C ILE A 87 3.60 8.07 -2.62
N VAL A 88 2.74 9.07 -2.46
CA VAL A 88 1.86 9.54 -3.54
C VAL A 88 2.69 10.05 -4.72
N GLU A 89 3.70 10.88 -4.46
CA GLU A 89 4.63 11.39 -5.47
C GLU A 89 5.41 10.26 -6.15
N LEU A 90 5.89 9.28 -5.39
CA LEU A 90 6.60 8.13 -5.95
C LEU A 90 5.70 7.27 -6.85
N ASN A 91 4.48 6.99 -6.42
CA ASN A 91 3.52 6.23 -7.23
C ASN A 91 3.20 6.97 -8.53
N GLN A 92 3.02 8.29 -8.46
CA GLN A 92 2.78 9.11 -9.65
C GLN A 92 4.00 9.10 -10.58
N GLU A 93 5.22 9.23 -10.05
CA GLU A 93 6.44 9.14 -10.85
C GLU A 93 6.52 7.80 -11.60
N ILE A 94 6.18 6.69 -10.94
CA ILE A 94 6.16 5.35 -11.57
C ILE A 94 5.14 5.28 -12.70
N ILE A 95 3.93 5.82 -12.49
CA ILE A 95 2.89 5.88 -13.51
C ILE A 95 3.35 6.69 -14.71
N ASP A 96 3.92 7.88 -14.46
CA ASP A 96 4.38 8.78 -15.53
C ASP A 96 5.49 8.14 -16.36
N MET A 97 6.47 7.49 -15.72
CA MET A 97 7.52 6.74 -16.42
C MET A 97 6.95 5.60 -17.26
N ALA A 98 5.95 4.89 -16.77
CA ALA A 98 5.32 3.79 -17.51
C ALA A 98 4.54 4.29 -18.74
N VAL A 99 3.83 5.41 -18.61
CA VAL A 99 3.11 6.05 -19.72
C VAL A 99 4.09 6.62 -20.76
N GLU A 100 5.17 7.27 -20.32
CA GLU A 100 6.23 7.75 -21.22
C GLU A 100 6.86 6.56 -21.97
N TYR A 101 7.13 5.46 -21.28
CA TYR A 101 7.70 4.25 -21.88
C TYR A 101 6.78 3.67 -22.96
N MET A 102 5.48 3.54 -22.68
CA MET A 102 4.50 3.09 -23.67
C MET A 102 4.46 4.02 -24.89
N THR A 103 4.46 5.33 -24.66
CA THR A 103 4.42 6.32 -25.74
C THR A 103 5.65 6.21 -26.64
N VAL A 104 6.84 6.03 -26.05
CA VAL A 104 8.09 5.83 -26.81
C VAL A 104 8.09 4.51 -27.57
N GLN A 105 7.56 3.43 -26.98
CA GLN A 105 7.39 2.15 -27.68
C GLN A 105 6.47 2.29 -28.91
N ASP A 106 5.34 2.98 -28.75
CA ASP A 106 4.40 3.20 -29.84
C ASP A 106 5.05 4.03 -30.97
N THR A 107 5.81 5.08 -30.63
CA THR A 107 6.60 5.85 -31.60
C THR A 107 7.62 4.97 -32.33
N LEU A 108 8.37 4.13 -31.60
CA LEU A 108 9.37 3.25 -32.20
C LEU A 108 8.77 2.17 -33.11
N GLN A 109 7.50 1.80 -32.90
CA GLN A 109 6.78 0.88 -33.77
C GLN A 109 6.31 1.54 -35.08
N ASP A 110 6.21 2.87 -35.13
CA ASP A 110 5.87 3.63 -36.34
C ASP A 110 7.11 3.86 -37.22
N VAL A 111 7.68 2.75 -37.72
CA VAL A 111 9.00 2.70 -38.38
C VAL A 111 9.05 3.48 -39.70
N GLU A 112 7.92 3.68 -40.38
CA GLU A 112 7.86 4.33 -41.69
C GLU A 112 8.04 5.86 -41.62
N ASN A 113 7.80 6.48 -40.46
CA ASN A 113 7.71 7.94 -40.32
C ASN A 113 8.88 8.58 -39.56
N LEU A 114 9.84 7.79 -39.07
CA LEU A 114 10.94 8.30 -38.25
C LEU A 114 12.22 8.52 -39.04
N THR A 115 12.80 9.71 -38.89
CA THR A 115 14.19 9.96 -39.28
C THR A 115 15.16 9.18 -38.37
N GLU A 116 16.41 9.00 -38.82
CA GLU A 116 17.45 8.32 -38.03
C GLU A 116 17.72 9.02 -36.70
N GLU A 117 17.68 10.35 -36.68
CA GLU A 117 17.89 11.17 -35.47
C GLU A 117 16.74 11.01 -34.45
N GLU A 118 15.49 11.02 -34.92
CA GLU A 118 14.32 10.80 -34.06
C GLU A 118 14.33 9.38 -33.47
N ARG A 119 14.68 8.38 -34.29
CA ARG A 119 14.82 7.00 -33.84
C ARG A 119 15.89 6.86 -32.76
N LEU A 120 17.07 7.48 -32.95
CA LEU A 120 18.16 7.43 -31.97
C LEU A 120 17.74 8.11 -30.65
N THR A 121 17.01 9.22 -30.73
CA THR A 121 16.47 9.93 -29.56
C THR A 121 15.46 9.09 -28.79
N ALA A 122 14.54 8.43 -29.50
CA ALA A 122 13.54 7.54 -28.92
C ALA A 122 14.19 6.31 -28.25
N LEU A 123 15.16 5.66 -28.90
CA LEU A 123 15.91 4.54 -28.31
C LEU A 123 16.68 4.94 -27.05
N ASN A 124 17.32 6.11 -27.04
CA ASN A 124 18.01 6.62 -25.85
C ASN A 124 17.02 6.90 -24.70
N THR A 125 15.83 7.40 -25.04
CA THR A 125 14.76 7.67 -24.08
C THR A 125 14.20 6.37 -23.50
N GLU A 126 13.94 5.38 -24.35
CA GLU A 126 13.53 4.03 -23.96
C GLU A 126 14.54 3.42 -22.98
N LYS A 127 15.83 3.39 -23.34
CA LYS A 127 16.90 2.86 -22.47
C LYS A 127 16.92 3.55 -21.12
N ARG A 128 16.80 4.89 -21.09
CA ARG A 128 16.74 5.68 -19.86
C ARG A 128 15.54 5.28 -19.00
N LEU A 129 14.36 5.16 -19.60
CA LEU A 129 13.13 4.78 -18.90
C LEU A 129 13.21 3.36 -18.35
N THR A 130 13.75 2.42 -19.12
CA THR A 130 13.96 1.05 -18.67
C THR A 130 14.81 0.99 -17.41
N LEU A 131 15.94 1.69 -17.38
CA LEU A 131 16.80 1.74 -16.20
C LEU A 131 16.08 2.36 -14.99
N ARG A 132 15.31 3.44 -15.21
CA ARG A 132 14.56 4.10 -14.14
C ARG A 132 13.42 3.26 -13.58
N LEU A 133 12.70 2.52 -14.43
CA LEU A 133 11.63 1.60 -14.02
C LEU A 133 12.19 0.37 -13.29
N VAL A 134 13.31 -0.18 -13.74
CA VAL A 134 14.00 -1.27 -13.01
C VAL A 134 14.43 -0.80 -11.63
N ALA A 135 15.03 0.39 -11.52
CA ALA A 135 15.42 0.98 -10.24
C ALA A 135 14.22 1.39 -9.35
N ALA A 136 13.04 1.62 -9.94
CA ALA A 136 11.85 2.00 -9.20
C ALA A 136 11.37 0.90 -8.25
N ALA A 137 11.62 -0.38 -8.56
CA ALA A 137 11.26 -1.50 -7.68
C ALA A 137 11.91 -1.39 -6.30
N GLU A 138 13.22 -1.12 -6.27
CA GLU A 138 13.97 -0.95 -5.02
C GLU A 138 13.55 0.33 -4.30
N ARG A 139 13.39 1.44 -5.03
CA ARG A 139 12.89 2.71 -4.46
C ARG A 139 11.51 2.55 -3.82
N ALA A 140 10.59 1.84 -4.47
CA ALA A 140 9.27 1.53 -3.94
C ALA A 140 9.40 0.69 -2.66
N ASN A 141 10.15 -0.41 -2.70
CA ASN A 141 10.33 -1.25 -1.52
C ASN A 141 10.87 -0.46 -0.31
N GLU A 142 11.92 0.34 -0.48
CA GLU A 142 12.49 1.15 0.60
C GLU A 142 11.57 2.29 1.06
N ALA A 143 10.81 2.90 0.15
CA ALA A 143 9.86 3.96 0.52
C ALA A 143 8.69 3.42 1.37
N TYR A 144 8.17 2.23 1.04
CA TYR A 144 7.02 1.63 1.73
C TYR A 144 7.41 0.91 3.04
N LYS A 145 8.65 0.42 3.17
CA LYS A 145 9.17 -0.31 4.34
C LYS A 145 8.87 0.31 5.72
N PRO A 146 8.95 1.65 5.92
CA PRO A 146 8.63 2.26 7.22
C PRO A 146 7.17 2.03 7.66
N TYR A 147 6.25 1.89 6.70
CA TYR A 147 4.81 1.77 6.94
C TYR A 147 4.37 0.34 7.31
N PHE A 148 5.28 -0.65 7.15
CA PHE A 148 5.04 -2.06 7.46
C PHE A 148 5.67 -2.54 8.77
N LYS A 149 6.33 -1.65 9.51
CA LYS A 149 6.83 -2.00 10.84
C LYS A 149 5.65 -2.11 11.80
N PHE A 150 5.38 -3.33 12.30
CA PHE A 150 4.56 -3.48 13.51
C PHE A 150 5.32 -2.83 14.66
N SER A 151 4.93 -1.62 15.05
CA SER A 151 5.38 -1.10 16.33
C SER A 151 4.80 -2.03 17.40
N ARG A 152 5.67 -2.81 18.05
CA ARG A 152 5.33 -3.40 19.35
C ARG A 152 5.06 -2.21 20.25
N GLN A 153 3.80 -1.89 20.49
CA GLN A 153 3.43 -1.00 21.58
C GLN A 153 3.96 -1.65 22.86
N LYS A 154 4.91 -0.96 23.52
CA LYS A 154 5.30 -1.25 24.89
C LYS A 154 4.12 -0.98 25.81
#